data_AF-A0A812A031-F1
#
_entry.id   AF-A0A812A031-F1
#
_cell.length_a   1.000
_cell.length_b   1.000
_cell.length_c   1.000
_cell.angle_alpha   90.00
_cell.angle_beta   90.00
_cell.angle_gamma   90.00
#
_symmetry.space_group_name_H-M   'P 1'
#
loop_
_entity.id
_entity.type
_entity.pdbx_description
1 polymer ?
#
loop_
_entity_poly.entity_id
_entity_poly.type
_entity_poly.pdbx_seq_one_letter_code
_entity_poly.pdbx_strand_id
1 'polypeptide(L)'
;MKRSKFSLSHYRLTTLDMGRLIPLTWFEALPGDSVQHATSCLIRATPLLAPVMHPVRVRIHHFYVPNRLMWEDWEDFITGGDDGAQKPETPYLSLSEVIEGSLHDQMGVPVGDYTSNPLEVSALPYRAYNMIYNEHYRDQDLIDELEIGKESGEDLETTTDIKHVSWEKDYFTTARPWEQKGNQVTIPIGESANVVGDGAPTFREAGGGGSLLGLNHNAGDANVNWGQNGSASGRAEWNDPNLLADLSTATGITVNDLRLALSIQRYQEARAKFGSRYVEYLRHLGIRASDQRLMNPEYLGGGRQTIQFSEIIQTAPDPLEQGTEVGTLRGHGIAAMRTNRYRRFFEEHGVVMTFMSVIPKTVYTSSLHKKWSRQIKEDYFQKELQFIGEQEVHNREIQANHTEPGGVFGYQQRYDEYRTIPSSVAGEFNSIQDHWHYARQFSGDVALNQSFVESVPTKRPNASQETDVLYIMANHSIQARRQLAKYPKPRTF
;
A
#
# COMPACT_ATOMS: atom_id res chain seq x y z
N MET A 1 -44.71 -4.45 -5.76
CA MET A 1 -44.70 -2.97 -5.74
C MET A 1 -44.33 -2.44 -7.12
N LYS A 2 -44.98 -1.37 -7.62
CA LYS A 2 -44.69 -0.82 -8.95
C LYS A 2 -43.37 -0.03 -8.91
N ARG A 3 -42.42 -0.37 -9.79
CA ARG A 3 -41.13 0.33 -9.91
C ARG A 3 -41.15 1.25 -11.13
N SER A 4 -40.76 2.50 -10.95
CA SER A 4 -40.67 3.48 -12.03
C SER A 4 -39.23 3.66 -12.48
N LYS A 5 -39.01 3.97 -13.76
CA LYS A 5 -37.67 4.25 -14.31
C LYS A 5 -37.38 5.75 -14.19
N PHE A 6 -36.25 6.07 -13.59
CA PHE A 6 -35.69 7.42 -13.48
C PHE A 6 -34.33 7.46 -14.19
N SER A 7 -34.06 8.58 -14.86
CA SER A 7 -32.73 8.88 -15.39
C SER A 7 -32.04 9.79 -14.40
N LEU A 8 -30.92 9.34 -13.84
CA LEU A 8 -30.03 10.16 -13.01
C LEU A 8 -28.80 10.58 -13.82
N SER A 9 -28.91 10.54 -15.14
CA SER A 9 -27.78 10.79 -16.03
C SER A 9 -27.43 12.27 -16.03
N HIS A 10 -26.15 12.60 -15.85
CA HIS A 10 -25.66 13.97 -15.74
C HIS A 10 -24.22 14.06 -16.25
N TYR A 11 -23.79 15.29 -16.54
CA TYR A 11 -22.41 15.60 -16.86
C TYR A 11 -21.70 16.19 -15.63
N ARG A 12 -20.39 16.01 -15.59
CA ARG A 12 -19.51 16.68 -14.66
C ARG A 12 -18.26 17.14 -15.37
N LEU A 13 -17.86 18.38 -15.10
CA LEU A 13 -16.56 18.93 -15.46
C LEU A 13 -15.71 18.95 -14.19
N THR A 14 -14.46 18.51 -14.30
CA THR A 14 -13.51 18.58 -13.18
C THR A 14 -12.08 18.65 -13.72
N THR A 15 -11.19 19.15 -12.87
CA THR A 15 -9.74 19.09 -13.07
C THR A 15 -9.12 18.20 -12.00
N LEU A 16 -8.00 17.55 -12.32
CA LEU A 16 -7.24 16.80 -11.33
C LEU A 16 -5.77 16.64 -11.70
N ASP A 17 -4.99 16.41 -10.65
CA ASP A 17 -3.62 15.92 -10.73
C ASP A 17 -3.53 14.40 -10.80
N MET A 18 -2.51 13.91 -11.50
CA MET A 18 -2.22 12.48 -11.58
C MET A 18 -1.88 11.90 -10.20
N GLY A 19 -2.22 10.64 -9.97
CA GLY A 19 -1.93 9.93 -8.73
C GLY A 19 -2.92 10.16 -7.59
N ARG A 20 -3.90 11.06 -7.73
CA ARG A 20 -4.98 11.27 -6.76
C ARG A 20 -6.17 10.34 -7.01
N LEU A 21 -6.88 9.97 -5.93
CA LEU A 21 -8.15 9.24 -5.99
C LEU A 21 -9.31 10.24 -5.97
N ILE A 22 -9.84 10.59 -7.13
CA ILE A 22 -10.86 11.64 -7.27
C ILE A 22 -12.26 11.03 -7.44
N PRO A 23 -13.25 11.40 -6.62
CA PRO A 23 -14.63 11.02 -6.85
C PRO A 23 -15.21 11.82 -8.03
N LEU A 24 -15.65 11.12 -9.08
CA LEU A 24 -16.33 11.73 -10.23
C LEU A 24 -17.83 11.92 -9.98
N THR A 25 -18.48 10.95 -9.36
CA THR A 25 -19.89 11.08 -9.03
C THR A 25 -20.22 10.17 -7.86
N TRP A 26 -21.22 10.56 -7.10
CA TRP A 26 -21.84 9.71 -6.12
C TRP A 26 -23.35 9.93 -6.15
N PHE A 27 -24.10 8.91 -5.76
CA PHE A 27 -25.55 9.02 -5.57
C PHE A 27 -26.02 7.99 -4.55
N GLU A 28 -27.14 8.29 -3.92
CA GLU A 28 -27.78 7.38 -2.97
C GLU A 28 -28.53 6.27 -3.70
N ALA A 29 -28.24 5.03 -3.31
CA ALA A 29 -29.03 3.86 -3.68
C ALA A 29 -30.15 3.67 -2.65
N LEU A 30 -31.36 3.41 -3.13
CA LEU A 30 -32.51 3.09 -2.29
C LEU A 30 -32.72 1.57 -2.21
N PRO A 31 -33.32 1.06 -1.12
CA PRO A 31 -33.66 -0.35 -1.02
C PRO A 31 -34.62 -0.75 -2.14
N GLY A 32 -34.32 -1.85 -2.80
CA GLY A 32 -35.08 -2.34 -3.94
C GLY A 32 -34.76 -1.64 -5.26
N ASP A 33 -33.73 -0.78 -5.33
CA ASP A 33 -33.29 -0.17 -6.58
C ASP A 33 -32.60 -1.17 -7.50
N SER A 34 -32.75 -0.98 -8.81
CA SER A 34 -31.94 -1.66 -9.81
C SER A 34 -31.36 -0.61 -10.70
N VAL A 35 -30.05 -0.41 -10.58
CA VAL A 35 -29.34 0.63 -11.29
C VAL A 35 -28.49 0.01 -12.38
N GLN A 36 -28.57 0.62 -13.56
CA GLN A 36 -27.61 0.42 -14.64
C GLN A 36 -26.79 1.70 -14.75
N HIS A 37 -25.48 1.58 -14.68
CA HIS A 37 -24.58 2.72 -14.74
C HIS A 37 -23.33 2.39 -15.54
N ALA A 38 -22.95 3.34 -16.40
CA ALA A 38 -21.65 3.41 -17.05
C ALA A 38 -21.21 4.88 -17.09
N THR A 39 -19.91 5.12 -16.94
CA THR A 39 -19.30 6.45 -17.05
C THR A 39 -18.48 6.51 -18.32
N SER A 40 -18.64 7.59 -19.09
CA SER A 40 -17.77 7.90 -20.22
C SER A 40 -17.08 9.24 -19.97
N CYS A 41 -15.79 9.32 -20.24
CA CYS A 41 -14.99 10.51 -20.00
C CYS A 41 -14.24 10.92 -21.26
N LEU A 42 -14.20 12.23 -21.51
CA LEU A 42 -13.21 12.88 -22.35
C LEU A 42 -12.19 13.53 -21.42
N ILE A 43 -10.91 13.24 -21.64
CA ILE A 43 -9.80 13.67 -20.81
C ILE A 43 -8.80 14.39 -21.71
N ARG A 44 -8.35 15.56 -21.28
CA ARG A 44 -7.31 16.35 -21.94
C ARG A 44 -6.20 16.66 -20.96
N ALA A 45 -4.96 16.57 -21.39
CA ALA A 45 -3.84 17.11 -20.63
C ALA A 45 -3.76 18.62 -20.82
N THR A 46 -3.26 19.34 -19.80
CA THR A 46 -2.79 20.71 -19.98
C THR A 46 -1.66 20.79 -21.01
N PRO A 47 -1.38 21.97 -21.58
CA PRO A 47 -0.31 22.12 -22.56
C PRO A 47 1.01 21.50 -22.09
N LEU A 48 1.60 20.65 -22.92
CA LEU A 48 2.84 19.93 -22.62
C LEU A 48 4.02 20.58 -23.34
N LEU A 49 5.18 20.58 -22.68
CA LEU A 49 6.43 21.12 -23.23
C LEU A 49 6.92 20.32 -24.44
N ALA A 50 6.65 19.02 -24.45
CA ALA A 50 6.98 18.08 -25.53
C ALA A 50 5.91 16.97 -25.62
N PRO A 51 5.79 16.26 -26.76
CA PRO A 51 4.93 15.09 -26.86
C PRO A 51 5.47 13.95 -25.98
N VAL A 52 4.77 13.67 -24.88
CA VAL A 52 5.21 12.71 -23.86
C VAL A 52 5.37 11.29 -24.42
N MET A 53 6.54 10.69 -24.17
CA MET A 53 6.90 9.31 -24.53
C MET A 53 6.75 8.35 -23.33
N HIS A 54 5.62 8.44 -22.63
CA HIS A 54 5.37 7.64 -21.43
C HIS A 54 3.90 7.19 -21.36
N PRO A 55 3.61 5.89 -21.18
CA PRO A 55 2.23 5.41 -21.10
C PRO A 55 1.58 5.84 -19.78
N VAL A 56 0.53 6.66 -19.86
CA VAL A 56 -0.27 7.14 -18.73
C VAL A 56 -1.64 6.46 -18.73
N ARG A 57 -1.96 5.73 -17.67
CA ARG A 57 -3.15 4.88 -17.59
C ARG A 57 -4.21 5.50 -16.70
N VAL A 58 -5.41 5.65 -17.25
CA VAL A 58 -6.63 6.09 -16.55
C VAL A 58 -7.40 4.86 -16.11
N ARG A 59 -7.88 4.86 -14.86
CA ARG A 59 -8.78 3.85 -14.30
C ARG A 59 -10.00 4.53 -13.72
N ILE A 60 -11.18 3.93 -13.95
CA ILE A 60 -12.42 4.32 -13.30
C ILE A 60 -13.00 3.11 -12.60
N HIS A 61 -13.42 3.26 -11.35
CA HIS A 61 -13.98 2.20 -10.52
C HIS A 61 -15.29 2.65 -9.89
N HIS A 62 -16.28 1.76 -9.83
CA HIS A 62 -17.58 1.97 -9.22
C HIS A 62 -17.72 1.07 -7.99
N PHE A 63 -18.09 1.65 -6.86
CA PHE A 63 -18.27 0.96 -5.59
C PHE A 63 -19.63 1.27 -4.97
N TYR A 64 -20.08 0.39 -4.10
CA TYR A 64 -21.28 0.56 -3.27
C TYR A 64 -20.94 0.32 -1.80
N VAL A 65 -21.41 1.23 -0.94
CA VAL A 65 -21.24 1.14 0.51
C VAL A 65 -22.62 1.28 1.17
N PRO A 66 -23.13 0.23 1.86
CA PRO A 66 -24.34 0.32 2.65
C PRO A 66 -24.21 1.32 3.81
N ASN A 67 -25.27 2.07 4.10
CA ASN A 67 -25.26 3.08 5.18
C ASN A 67 -25.01 2.47 6.56
N ARG A 68 -25.49 1.24 6.79
CA ARG A 68 -25.25 0.47 8.02
C ARG A 68 -23.76 0.26 8.33
N LEU A 69 -22.89 0.24 7.33
CA LEU A 69 -21.44 0.12 7.57
C LEU A 69 -20.82 1.45 8.03
N MET A 70 -21.42 2.56 7.60
CA MET A 70 -20.89 3.91 7.77
C MET A 70 -21.44 4.60 9.02
N TRP A 71 -22.56 4.13 9.57
CA TRP A 71 -23.21 4.71 10.72
C TRP A 71 -23.86 3.61 11.56
N GLU A 72 -23.45 3.51 12.82
CA GLU A 72 -23.89 2.46 13.75
C GLU A 72 -25.39 2.58 14.07
N ASP A 73 -25.89 3.79 14.32
CA ASP A 73 -27.30 4.03 14.63
C ASP A 73 -28.22 4.10 13.39
N TRP A 74 -27.74 3.67 12.20
CA TRP A 74 -28.51 3.73 10.97
C TRP A 74 -29.81 2.92 11.03
N GLU A 75 -29.78 1.75 11.67
CA GLU A 75 -30.96 0.88 11.80
C GLU A 75 -32.03 1.54 12.67
N ASP A 76 -31.62 2.07 13.82
CA ASP A 76 -32.48 2.80 14.75
C ASP A 76 -33.00 4.10 14.13
N PHE A 77 -32.19 4.80 13.34
CA PHE A 77 -32.61 5.99 12.60
C PHE A 77 -33.76 5.73 11.61
N ILE A 78 -33.66 4.66 10.82
CA ILE A 78 -34.67 4.35 9.79
C ILE A 78 -35.92 3.71 10.38
N THR A 79 -35.79 2.92 11.44
CA THR A 79 -36.90 2.19 12.07
C THR A 79 -37.59 2.98 13.19
N GLY A 80 -36.88 3.94 13.80
CA GLY A 80 -37.26 4.59 15.05
C GLY A 80 -36.93 3.76 16.30
N GLY A 81 -36.13 2.70 16.18
CA GLY A 81 -35.87 1.72 17.23
C GLY A 81 -37.08 0.85 17.57
N ASP A 82 -36.97 0.01 18.60
CA ASP A 82 -38.03 -0.93 19.01
C ASP A 82 -39.38 -0.24 19.32
N ASP A 83 -39.32 0.96 19.90
CA ASP A 83 -40.50 1.76 20.27
C ASP A 83 -40.93 2.75 19.17
N GLY A 84 -40.20 2.86 18.05
CA GLY A 84 -40.48 3.79 16.95
C GLY A 84 -40.28 5.28 17.28
N ALA A 85 -39.70 5.60 18.43
CA ALA A 85 -39.53 6.96 18.94
C ALA A 85 -38.08 7.48 18.92
N GLN A 86 -37.09 6.61 18.69
CA GLN A 86 -35.69 7.00 18.63
C GLN A 86 -35.44 7.88 17.40
N LYS A 87 -34.64 8.93 17.61
CA LYS A 87 -34.27 9.92 16.60
C LYS A 87 -32.79 10.28 16.76
N PRO A 88 -31.88 9.34 16.50
CA PRO A 88 -30.46 9.65 16.48
C PRO A 88 -30.18 10.76 15.45
N GLU A 89 -29.23 11.63 15.77
CA GLU A 89 -28.88 12.76 14.93
C GLU A 89 -28.07 12.29 13.72
N THR A 90 -28.46 12.70 12.51
CA THR A 90 -27.76 12.29 11.29
C THR A 90 -26.33 12.81 11.28
N PRO A 91 -25.33 11.99 10.91
CA PRO A 91 -23.95 12.42 10.98
C PRO A 91 -23.66 13.52 9.96
N TYR A 92 -23.07 14.63 10.43
CA TYR A 92 -22.80 15.82 9.63
C TYR A 92 -21.37 16.36 9.83
N LEU A 93 -20.91 17.14 8.84
CA LEU A 93 -19.68 17.92 8.89
C LEU A 93 -20.06 19.40 8.85
N SER A 94 -19.48 20.20 9.75
CA SER A 94 -19.61 21.66 9.74
C SER A 94 -18.46 22.28 8.97
N LEU A 95 -18.75 22.86 7.80
CA LEU A 95 -17.74 23.44 6.92
C LEU A 95 -17.72 24.97 7.05
N SER A 96 -16.56 25.51 7.42
CA SER A 96 -16.32 26.96 7.47
C SER A 96 -15.81 27.53 6.13
N GLU A 97 -15.14 26.71 5.32
CA GLU A 97 -14.61 27.10 4.02
C GLU A 97 -14.54 25.89 3.10
N VAL A 98 -14.85 26.08 1.82
CA VAL A 98 -14.66 25.07 0.78
C VAL A 98 -13.71 25.63 -0.25
N ILE A 99 -12.50 25.06 -0.30
CA ILE A 99 -11.43 25.44 -1.23
C ILE A 99 -11.61 24.72 -2.57
N GLU A 100 -11.33 25.41 -3.68
CA GLU A 100 -11.30 24.81 -5.03
C GLU A 100 -10.39 23.58 -5.07
N GLY A 101 -10.87 22.48 -5.65
CA GLY A 101 -10.13 21.22 -5.78
C GLY A 101 -10.03 20.39 -4.50
N SER A 102 -10.57 20.86 -3.37
CA SER A 102 -10.71 20.06 -2.14
C SER A 102 -11.66 18.87 -2.33
N LEU A 103 -11.63 17.89 -1.41
CA LEU A 103 -12.56 16.75 -1.49
C LEU A 103 -14.02 17.23 -1.44
N HIS A 104 -14.31 18.30 -0.69
CA HIS A 104 -15.64 18.89 -0.60
C HIS A 104 -16.16 19.37 -1.95
N ASP A 105 -15.36 20.16 -2.67
CA ASP A 105 -15.64 20.61 -4.04
C ASP A 105 -15.79 19.40 -4.98
N GLN A 106 -14.88 18.42 -4.88
CA GLN A 106 -14.96 17.19 -5.68
C GLN A 106 -16.14 16.29 -5.29
N MET A 107 -16.83 16.52 -4.19
CA MET A 107 -18.07 15.82 -3.83
C MET A 107 -19.31 16.63 -4.20
N GLY A 108 -19.13 17.82 -4.78
CA GLY A 108 -20.20 18.69 -5.28
C GLY A 108 -20.67 19.74 -4.29
N VAL A 109 -19.93 19.98 -3.19
CA VAL A 109 -20.19 21.10 -2.29
C VAL A 109 -19.68 22.38 -2.96
N PRO A 110 -20.48 23.46 -3.05
CA PRO A 110 -20.03 24.69 -3.69
C PRO A 110 -18.81 25.31 -2.98
N VAL A 111 -17.85 25.82 -3.76
CA VAL A 111 -16.71 26.59 -3.28
C VAL A 111 -17.19 27.93 -2.69
N GLY A 112 -16.66 28.31 -1.53
CA GLY A 112 -17.02 29.55 -0.86
C GLY A 112 -16.52 29.65 0.58
N ASP A 113 -16.60 30.86 1.11
CA ASP A 113 -16.41 31.16 2.53
C ASP A 113 -17.76 31.06 3.26
N TYR A 114 -17.80 30.18 4.26
CA TYR A 114 -18.97 29.88 5.09
C TYR A 114 -18.73 30.23 6.57
N THR A 115 -17.68 30.97 6.89
CA THR A 115 -17.32 31.31 8.28
C THR A 115 -18.44 31.99 9.06
N SER A 116 -19.26 32.80 8.39
CA SER A 116 -20.40 33.50 9.01
C SER A 116 -21.64 32.63 9.22
N ASN A 117 -21.82 31.58 8.41
CA ASN A 117 -22.92 30.62 8.50
C ASN A 117 -22.38 29.26 8.04
N PRO A 118 -21.82 28.45 8.95
CA PRO A 118 -21.21 27.17 8.60
C PRO A 118 -22.18 26.28 7.83
N LEU A 119 -21.67 25.64 6.78
CA LEU A 119 -22.47 24.75 5.96
C LEU A 119 -22.44 23.34 6.57
N GLU A 120 -23.58 22.89 7.08
CA GLU A 120 -23.77 21.52 7.54
C GLU A 120 -24.04 20.59 6.35
N VAL A 121 -23.16 19.64 6.10
CA VAL A 121 -23.28 18.63 5.04
C VAL A 121 -23.27 17.23 5.62
N SER A 122 -23.89 16.25 4.95
CA SER A 122 -23.86 14.86 5.42
C SER A 122 -22.43 14.30 5.41
N ALA A 123 -22.04 13.62 6.49
CA ALA A 123 -20.74 12.96 6.60
C ALA A 123 -20.69 11.60 5.85
N LEU A 124 -21.85 10.99 5.54
CA LEU A 124 -21.92 9.64 4.96
C LEU A 124 -21.10 9.46 3.67
N PRO A 125 -21.12 10.39 2.69
CA PRO A 125 -20.30 10.26 1.49
C PRO A 125 -18.79 10.29 1.78
N TYR A 126 -18.35 11.03 2.80
CA TYR A 126 -16.94 11.09 3.20
C TYR A 126 -16.50 9.79 3.90
N ARG A 127 -17.34 9.26 4.79
CA ARG A 127 -17.14 7.93 5.39
C ARG A 127 -17.06 6.83 4.32
N ALA A 128 -17.92 6.91 3.29
CA ALA A 128 -17.86 5.99 2.14
C ALA A 128 -16.52 6.07 1.41
N TYR A 129 -16.02 7.29 1.17
CA TYR A 129 -14.73 7.54 0.51
C TYR A 129 -13.59 6.87 1.28
N ASN A 130 -13.48 7.14 2.59
CA ASN A 130 -12.42 6.60 3.44
C ASN A 130 -12.51 5.08 3.56
N MET A 131 -13.70 4.51 3.70
CA MET A 131 -13.88 3.06 3.76
C MET A 131 -13.44 2.37 2.46
N ILE A 132 -13.76 2.95 1.30
CA ILE A 132 -13.33 2.42 0.01
C ILE A 132 -11.80 2.54 -0.14
N TYR A 133 -11.21 3.65 0.30
CA TYR A 133 -9.76 3.82 0.30
C TYR A 133 -9.07 2.77 1.17
N ASN A 134 -9.52 2.61 2.41
CA ASN A 134 -8.96 1.69 3.40
C ASN A 134 -8.98 0.24 2.96
N GLU A 135 -10.01 -0.19 2.21
CA GLU A 135 -10.17 -1.57 1.77
C GLU A 135 -9.54 -1.86 0.39
N HIS A 136 -9.63 -0.92 -0.57
CA HIS A 136 -9.27 -1.22 -1.98
C HIS A 136 -8.00 -0.53 -2.49
N TYR A 137 -7.56 0.56 -1.86
CA TYR A 137 -6.45 1.38 -2.38
C TYR A 137 -5.23 1.40 -1.46
N ARG A 138 -5.45 1.35 -0.14
CA ARG A 138 -4.39 1.36 0.87
C ARG A 138 -3.58 0.05 0.86
N ASP A 139 -2.26 0.17 0.94
CA ASP A 139 -1.38 -0.95 1.29
C ASP A 139 -1.30 -1.10 2.81
N GLN A 140 -2.00 -2.10 3.33
CA GLN A 140 -2.17 -2.37 4.77
C GLN A 140 -0.89 -2.56 5.58
N ASP A 141 0.24 -2.89 4.93
CA ASP A 141 1.51 -3.12 5.63
C ASP A 141 2.40 -1.86 5.70
N LEU A 142 2.11 -0.82 4.89
CA LEU A 142 2.94 0.38 4.74
C LEU A 142 2.22 1.69 5.07
N ILE A 143 0.89 1.66 5.11
CA ILE A 143 0.05 2.84 5.29
C ILE A 143 -0.97 2.55 6.40
N ASP A 144 -1.06 3.44 7.39
CA ASP A 144 -2.00 3.33 8.50
C ASP A 144 -3.45 3.54 8.04
N GLU A 145 -4.39 3.02 8.83
CA GLU A 145 -5.80 3.04 8.47
C GLU A 145 -6.36 4.44 8.68
N LEU A 146 -7.14 4.94 7.72
CA LEU A 146 -7.85 6.19 7.93
C LEU A 146 -8.94 5.99 8.98
N GLU A 147 -8.99 6.91 9.93
CA GLU A 147 -10.05 6.97 10.92
C GLU A 147 -11.39 7.34 10.25
N ILE A 148 -12.46 6.71 10.72
CA ILE A 148 -13.82 6.89 10.24
C ILE A 148 -14.71 6.98 11.46
N GLY A 149 -15.25 8.18 11.73
CA GLY A 149 -16.27 8.34 12.75
C GLY A 149 -17.49 7.54 12.35
N LYS A 150 -18.05 6.72 13.25
CA LYS A 150 -19.28 5.96 12.98
C LYS A 150 -20.46 6.40 13.83
N GLU A 151 -20.21 7.27 14.79
CA GLU A 151 -21.21 7.80 15.70
C GLU A 151 -22.15 8.80 15.01
N SER A 152 -23.25 9.10 15.68
CA SER A 152 -24.25 10.13 15.34
C SER A 152 -23.74 11.54 15.65
N GLY A 153 -24.29 12.56 14.99
CA GLY A 153 -23.94 13.97 15.24
C GLY A 153 -22.75 14.51 14.43
N GLU A 154 -22.05 15.51 14.98
CA GLU A 154 -20.92 16.15 14.30
C GLU A 154 -19.72 15.18 14.19
N ASP A 155 -19.24 14.97 12.97
CA ASP A 155 -18.11 14.09 12.68
C ASP A 155 -16.80 14.88 12.68
N LEU A 156 -15.95 14.65 13.69
CA LEU A 156 -14.66 15.30 13.84
C LEU A 156 -13.47 14.37 13.50
N GLU A 157 -13.76 13.10 13.22
CA GLU A 157 -12.74 12.05 13.07
C GLU A 157 -12.47 11.73 11.60
N THR A 158 -13.51 11.74 10.77
CA THR A 158 -13.41 11.34 9.37
C THR A 158 -12.54 12.33 8.59
N THR A 159 -11.38 11.86 8.11
CA THR A 159 -10.49 12.70 7.30
C THR A 159 -11.14 13.14 5.99
N THR A 160 -10.97 14.42 5.62
CA THR A 160 -11.56 15.04 4.42
C THR A 160 -10.55 15.32 3.31
N ASP A 161 -9.31 14.82 3.44
CA ASP A 161 -8.29 14.98 2.41
C ASP A 161 -8.46 14.01 1.23
N ILE A 162 -8.17 14.50 0.03
CA ILE A 162 -8.02 13.64 -1.15
C ILE A 162 -6.76 12.78 -0.97
N LYS A 163 -6.94 11.46 -1.07
CA LYS A 163 -5.83 10.50 -0.90
C LYS A 163 -5.18 10.12 -2.22
N HIS A 164 -3.91 9.71 -2.13
CA HIS A 164 -3.15 9.23 -3.26
C HIS A 164 -3.38 7.73 -3.49
N VAL A 165 -3.46 7.31 -4.75
CA VAL A 165 -3.41 5.90 -5.14
C VAL A 165 -1.98 5.42 -5.17
N SER A 166 -1.73 4.13 -4.94
CA SER A 166 -0.39 3.56 -5.09
C SER A 166 0.07 3.51 -6.55
N TRP A 167 1.39 3.61 -6.76
CA TRP A 167 2.04 3.29 -8.02
C TRP A 167 1.70 1.87 -8.50
N GLU A 168 1.89 1.61 -9.79
CA GLU A 168 1.69 0.26 -10.34
C GLU A 168 2.60 -0.76 -9.66
N LYS A 169 2.03 -1.92 -9.32
CA LYS A 169 2.78 -3.02 -8.71
C LYS A 169 3.91 -3.49 -9.65
N ASP A 170 5.13 -3.40 -9.14
CA ASP A 170 6.40 -3.77 -9.76
C ASP A 170 7.32 -4.41 -8.70
N TYR A 171 8.54 -4.81 -9.11
CA TYR A 171 9.52 -5.47 -8.25
C TYR A 171 9.77 -4.76 -6.90
N PHE A 172 9.75 -3.42 -6.88
CA PHE A 172 10.04 -2.64 -5.68
C PHE A 172 8.78 -2.31 -4.86
N THR A 173 7.66 -2.01 -5.53
CA THR A 173 6.38 -1.66 -4.87
C THR A 173 5.60 -2.87 -4.35
N THR A 174 6.01 -4.09 -4.72
CA THR A 174 5.53 -5.32 -4.10
C THR A 174 6.45 -5.86 -2.99
N ALA A 175 7.62 -5.23 -2.79
CA ALA A 175 8.55 -5.65 -1.74
C ALA A 175 7.91 -5.46 -0.35
N ARG A 176 8.33 -6.29 0.60
CA ARG A 176 7.88 -6.25 2.00
C ARG A 176 9.01 -5.77 2.92
N PRO A 177 8.70 -5.07 4.04
CA PRO A 177 9.74 -4.62 4.97
C PRO A 177 10.43 -5.77 5.75
N TRP A 178 9.88 -6.98 5.71
CA TRP A 178 10.29 -8.12 6.51
C TRP A 178 10.21 -9.41 5.68
N GLU A 179 11.03 -10.42 6.03
CA GLU A 179 11.07 -11.72 5.34
C GLU A 179 9.83 -12.59 5.62
N GLN A 180 9.28 -12.49 6.83
CA GLN A 180 8.14 -13.27 7.30
C GLN A 180 7.25 -12.47 8.27
N LYS A 181 5.93 -12.76 8.29
CA LYS A 181 4.99 -11.96 9.08
C LYS A 181 5.07 -12.36 10.54
N GLY A 182 5.58 -11.48 11.40
CA GLY A 182 5.73 -11.71 12.83
C GLY A 182 7.11 -12.22 13.23
N ASN A 183 7.24 -12.65 14.48
CA ASN A 183 8.53 -12.99 15.07
C ASN A 183 9.22 -14.17 14.38
N GLN A 184 10.55 -14.12 14.31
CA GLN A 184 11.39 -15.18 13.77
C GLN A 184 11.06 -16.52 14.43
N VAL A 185 10.78 -17.53 13.61
CA VAL A 185 10.57 -18.88 14.12
C VAL A 185 11.90 -19.47 14.54
N THR A 186 12.09 -19.61 15.85
CA THR A 186 13.29 -20.23 16.42
C THR A 186 13.01 -21.68 16.75
N ILE A 187 13.95 -22.55 16.42
CA ILE A 187 13.91 -23.94 16.87
C ILE A 187 14.54 -23.95 18.27
N PRO A 188 13.80 -24.34 19.33
CA PRO A 188 14.35 -24.36 20.67
C PRO A 188 15.46 -25.40 20.75
N ILE A 189 16.68 -24.92 20.88
CA ILE A 189 17.84 -25.71 21.29
C ILE A 189 18.04 -25.35 22.76
N GLY A 190 18.22 -26.34 23.64
CA GLY A 190 18.22 -26.12 25.10
C GLY A 190 19.04 -24.90 25.53
N GLU A 191 18.48 -24.09 26.44
CA GLU A 191 19.05 -22.80 26.83
C GLU A 191 20.32 -22.91 27.69
N SER A 192 20.56 -24.08 28.29
CA SER A 192 21.75 -24.37 29.08
C SER A 192 22.16 -25.83 28.92
N ALA A 193 23.48 -26.06 28.89
CA ALA A 193 24.09 -27.37 28.95
C ALA A 193 25.01 -27.41 30.17
N ASN A 194 25.00 -28.52 30.90
CA ASN A 194 25.91 -28.69 32.03
C ASN A 194 27.34 -28.78 31.49
N VAL A 195 28.26 -28.02 32.06
CA VAL A 195 29.67 -28.09 31.69
C VAL A 195 30.33 -29.17 32.55
N VAL A 196 30.87 -30.20 31.92
CA VAL A 196 31.54 -31.33 32.58
C VAL A 196 33.00 -31.33 32.15
N GLY A 197 33.91 -31.47 33.11
CA GLY A 197 35.34 -31.58 32.82
C GLY A 197 35.74 -33.02 32.48
N ASP A 198 36.61 -33.19 31.48
CA ASP A 198 37.27 -34.47 31.19
C ASP A 198 38.50 -34.65 32.09
N GLY A 199 38.27 -35.06 33.34
CA GLY A 199 39.30 -35.31 34.34
C GLY A 199 39.42 -34.25 35.44
N ALA A 200 40.38 -34.44 36.35
CA ALA A 200 40.65 -33.47 37.42
C ALA A 200 41.35 -32.22 36.86
N PRO A 201 41.00 -31.01 37.33
CA PRO A 201 41.61 -29.79 36.82
C PRO A 201 43.10 -29.78 37.10
N THR A 202 43.90 -29.57 36.05
CA THR A 202 45.35 -29.41 36.14
C THR A 202 45.72 -27.96 35.89
N PHE A 203 46.75 -27.48 36.58
CA PHE A 203 47.20 -26.11 36.49
C PHE A 203 48.69 -26.08 36.17
N ARG A 204 49.14 -24.97 35.59
CA ARG A 204 50.55 -24.66 35.34
C ARG A 204 50.85 -23.25 35.81
N GLU A 205 52.13 -22.94 35.94
CA GLU A 205 52.59 -21.58 36.23
C GLU A 205 52.53 -20.69 34.98
N ALA A 206 51.99 -19.49 35.12
CA ALA A 206 51.91 -18.50 34.05
C ALA A 206 53.29 -18.17 33.45
N GLY A 207 53.47 -18.41 32.15
CA GLY A 207 54.70 -18.07 31.42
C GLY A 207 55.87 -19.05 31.60
N GLY A 208 55.69 -20.17 32.31
CA GLY A 208 56.69 -21.21 32.49
C GLY A 208 56.37 -22.49 31.69
N GLY A 209 57.38 -23.10 31.06
CA GLY A 209 57.28 -24.42 30.41
C GLY A 209 57.21 -25.59 31.42
N GLY A 210 56.50 -25.41 32.53
CA GLY A 210 56.45 -26.33 33.67
C GLY A 210 55.49 -27.52 33.49
N SER A 211 55.72 -28.56 34.30
CA SER A 211 54.87 -29.77 34.36
C SER A 211 53.45 -29.43 34.86
N LEU A 212 52.45 -30.17 34.38
CA LEU A 212 51.08 -30.08 34.88
C LEU A 212 51.00 -30.46 36.37
N LEU A 213 50.23 -29.69 37.16
CA LEU A 213 50.03 -29.89 38.60
C LEU A 213 48.55 -30.07 38.92
N GLY A 214 48.23 -31.11 39.71
CA GLY A 214 46.90 -31.27 40.32
C GLY A 214 46.82 -30.61 41.71
N LEU A 215 45.59 -30.45 42.21
CA LEU A 215 45.31 -30.05 43.59
C LEU A 215 45.05 -31.30 44.45
N ASN A 216 45.68 -31.37 45.63
CA ASN A 216 45.52 -32.48 46.57
C ASN A 216 45.05 -31.95 47.93
N HIS A 217 44.22 -32.73 48.62
CA HIS A 217 43.88 -32.51 50.02
C HIS A 217 43.86 -33.86 50.77
N ASN A 218 44.15 -33.83 52.07
CA ASN A 218 43.98 -34.99 52.94
C ASN A 218 42.64 -34.89 53.69
N ALA A 219 42.09 -36.05 54.10
CA ALA A 219 40.86 -36.07 54.88
C ALA A 219 41.10 -35.42 56.26
N GLY A 220 40.36 -34.36 56.57
CA GLY A 220 40.44 -33.63 57.84
C GLY A 220 41.31 -32.36 57.82
N ASP A 221 41.99 -32.06 56.70
CA ASP A 221 42.73 -30.81 56.52
C ASP A 221 41.84 -29.71 55.94
N ALA A 222 42.03 -28.47 56.42
CA ALA A 222 41.34 -27.28 55.90
C ALA A 222 42.02 -26.68 54.65
N ASN A 223 43.24 -27.13 54.33
CA ASN A 223 44.07 -26.53 53.28
C ASN A 223 44.20 -27.47 52.06
N VAL A 224 44.20 -26.88 50.87
CA VAL A 224 44.46 -27.56 49.59
C VAL A 224 45.89 -27.24 49.16
N ASN A 225 46.65 -28.26 48.80
CA ASN A 225 48.06 -28.13 48.40
C ASN A 225 48.26 -28.54 46.93
N TRP A 226 49.28 -27.97 46.28
CA TRP A 226 49.72 -28.43 44.97
C TRP A 226 50.33 -29.84 45.07
N GLY A 227 50.07 -30.69 44.09
CA GLY A 227 50.50 -32.10 44.08
C GLY A 227 52.02 -32.34 43.94
N GLN A 228 52.85 -31.32 44.15
CA GLN A 228 54.31 -31.42 44.12
C GLN A 228 54.90 -30.77 45.38
N ASN A 229 55.96 -31.39 45.91
CA ASN A 229 56.67 -30.88 47.09
C ASN A 229 57.66 -29.78 46.64
N GLY A 230 57.17 -28.55 46.50
CA GLY A 230 57.97 -27.39 46.10
C GLY A 230 57.18 -26.09 46.09
N SER A 231 57.81 -24.98 46.48
CA SER A 231 57.21 -23.64 46.45
C SER A 231 57.38 -23.01 45.08
N ALA A 232 56.31 -22.96 44.28
CA ALA A 232 56.23 -22.08 43.13
C ALA A 232 55.65 -20.72 43.56
N SER A 233 56.17 -19.62 43.02
CA SER A 233 55.67 -18.26 43.28
C SER A 233 55.27 -17.63 41.96
N GLY A 234 53.97 -17.67 41.67
CA GLY A 234 53.44 -17.22 40.38
C GLY A 234 51.91 -17.36 40.32
N ARG A 235 51.32 -16.82 39.27
CA ARG A 235 49.88 -16.97 39.00
C ARG A 235 49.63 -18.38 38.46
N ALA A 236 48.72 -19.12 39.08
CA ALA A 236 48.26 -20.40 38.56
C ALA A 236 47.35 -20.18 37.35
N GLU A 237 47.66 -20.83 36.24
CA GLU A 237 46.84 -20.88 35.04
C GLU A 237 46.24 -22.28 34.90
N TRP A 238 44.93 -22.36 34.64
CA TRP A 238 44.28 -23.62 34.32
C TRP A 238 44.85 -24.13 32.99
N ASN A 239 45.53 -25.28 33.04
CA ASN A 239 46.16 -25.84 31.87
C ASN A 239 45.14 -26.65 31.09
N ASP A 240 44.55 -26.00 30.07
CA ASP A 240 43.50 -26.51 29.19
C ASP A 240 42.36 -27.24 29.93
N PRO A 241 41.26 -26.53 30.23
CA PRO A 241 40.24 -27.03 31.13
C PRO A 241 39.46 -28.22 30.56
N ASN A 242 39.63 -28.55 29.27
CA ASN A 242 38.96 -29.66 28.58
C ASN A 242 37.47 -29.76 28.94
N LEU A 243 36.84 -28.58 29.14
CA LEU A 243 35.46 -28.46 29.52
C LEU A 243 34.62 -28.75 28.29
N LEU A 244 33.86 -29.84 28.39
CA LEU A 244 32.91 -30.22 27.38
C LEU A 244 31.52 -29.87 27.92
N ALA A 245 30.69 -29.25 27.08
CA ALA A 245 29.28 -29.13 27.38
C ALA A 245 28.66 -30.53 27.24
N ASP A 246 28.09 -31.06 28.31
CA ASP A 246 27.32 -32.30 28.29
C ASP A 246 25.94 -32.00 27.69
N LEU A 247 25.79 -32.37 26.41
CA LEU A 247 24.54 -32.26 25.64
C LEU A 247 23.67 -33.51 25.79
N SER A 248 24.04 -34.51 26.62
CA SER A 248 23.24 -35.73 26.78
C SER A 248 21.87 -35.47 27.43
N THR A 249 21.76 -34.42 28.26
CA THR A 249 20.51 -33.97 28.88
C THR A 249 19.79 -32.87 28.09
N ALA A 250 20.42 -32.32 27.06
CA ALA A 250 19.75 -31.40 26.15
C ALA A 250 18.75 -32.23 25.33
N THR A 251 17.46 -32.10 25.64
CA THR A 251 16.39 -32.76 24.88
C THR A 251 16.55 -32.39 23.41
N GLY A 252 16.94 -33.37 22.59
CA GLY A 252 17.03 -33.19 21.15
C GLY A 252 15.70 -32.68 20.59
N ILE A 253 15.77 -31.86 19.53
CA ILE A 253 14.58 -31.33 18.85
C ILE A 253 13.71 -32.50 18.41
N THR A 254 12.45 -32.54 18.83
CA THR A 254 11.55 -33.59 18.36
C THR A 254 11.18 -33.34 16.90
N VAL A 255 10.91 -34.41 16.15
CA VAL A 255 10.45 -34.28 14.75
C VAL A 255 9.16 -33.47 14.65
N ASN A 256 8.32 -33.52 15.69
CA ASN A 256 7.09 -32.74 15.75
C ASN A 256 7.37 -31.24 15.94
N ASP A 257 8.35 -30.87 16.77
CA ASP A 257 8.76 -29.47 16.95
C ASP A 257 9.36 -28.91 15.66
N LEU A 258 10.19 -29.70 14.96
CA LEU A 258 10.72 -29.31 13.66
C LEU A 258 9.60 -29.11 12.62
N ARG A 259 8.62 -30.04 12.55
CA ARG A 259 7.47 -29.90 11.65
C ARG A 259 6.61 -28.69 12.00
N LEU A 260 6.42 -28.42 13.28
CA LEU A 260 5.69 -27.26 13.78
C LEU A 260 6.41 -25.96 13.39
N ALA A 261 7.72 -25.86 13.62
CA ALA A 261 8.52 -24.70 13.25
C ALA A 261 8.46 -24.43 11.74
N LEU A 262 8.71 -25.45 10.91
CA LEU A 262 8.62 -25.32 9.45
C LEU A 262 7.20 -24.96 8.97
N SER A 263 6.16 -25.48 9.64
CA SER A 263 4.77 -25.16 9.27
C SER A 263 4.40 -23.73 9.65
N ILE A 264 4.84 -23.25 10.82
CA ILE A 264 4.62 -21.86 11.26
C ILE A 264 5.36 -20.90 10.34
N GLN A 265 6.61 -21.19 9.96
CA GLN A 265 7.35 -20.36 9.02
C GLN A 265 6.60 -20.25 7.69
N ARG A 266 6.19 -21.37 7.09
CA ARG A 266 5.40 -21.36 5.84
C ARG A 266 4.07 -20.61 5.99
N TYR A 267 3.44 -20.68 7.16
CA TYR A 267 2.25 -19.91 7.47
C TYR A 267 2.53 -18.41 7.49
N GLN A 268 3.59 -17.97 8.18
CA GLN A 268 3.97 -16.56 8.29
C GLN A 268 4.43 -15.97 6.94
N GLU A 269 5.17 -16.73 6.13
CA GLU A 269 5.54 -16.38 4.76
C GLU A 269 4.31 -16.27 3.84
N ALA A 270 3.35 -17.20 3.94
CA ALA A 270 2.10 -17.10 3.20
C ALA A 270 1.34 -15.81 3.59
N ARG A 271 1.34 -15.42 4.87
CA ARG A 271 0.73 -14.16 5.32
C ARG A 271 1.43 -12.92 4.79
N ALA A 272 2.74 -12.96 4.58
CA ALA A 272 3.51 -11.95 3.84
C ALA A 272 2.93 -11.66 2.47
N LYS A 273 2.61 -12.75 1.77
CA LYS A 273 2.26 -12.69 0.36
C LYS A 273 0.81 -12.28 0.13
N PHE A 274 -0.13 -12.83 0.90
CA PHE A 274 -1.56 -12.63 0.65
C PHE A 274 -2.17 -11.45 1.40
N GLY A 275 -1.53 -11.00 2.49
CA GLY A 275 -2.02 -9.91 3.33
C GLY A 275 -2.74 -10.37 4.60
N SER A 276 -3.24 -9.41 5.38
CA SER A 276 -3.85 -9.62 6.69
C SER A 276 -5.36 -9.46 6.71
N ARG A 277 -5.97 -8.95 5.64
CA ARG A 277 -7.43 -8.83 5.58
C ARG A 277 -8.09 -10.20 5.56
N TYR A 278 -9.23 -10.31 6.22
CA TYR A 278 -9.95 -11.58 6.28
C TYR A 278 -10.43 -12.06 4.90
N VAL A 279 -10.78 -11.13 4.00
CA VAL A 279 -11.13 -11.46 2.60
C VAL A 279 -9.96 -12.10 1.87
N GLU A 280 -8.75 -11.60 2.08
CA GLU A 280 -7.52 -12.11 1.46
C GLU A 280 -7.18 -13.49 2.01
N TYR A 281 -7.35 -13.69 3.32
CA TYR A 281 -7.24 -15.00 3.94
C TYR A 281 -8.20 -16.02 3.33
N LEU A 282 -9.48 -15.69 3.23
CA LEU A 282 -10.47 -16.59 2.64
C LEU A 282 -10.13 -16.92 1.19
N ARG A 283 -9.64 -15.93 0.43
CA ARG A 283 -9.18 -16.12 -0.94
C ARG A 283 -7.96 -17.03 -1.01
N HIS A 284 -7.03 -16.93 -0.06
CA HIS A 284 -5.90 -17.86 0.07
C HIS A 284 -6.37 -19.31 0.29
N LEU A 285 -7.46 -19.51 1.04
CA LEU A 285 -8.12 -20.81 1.20
C LEU A 285 -8.94 -21.24 -0.03
N GLY A 286 -9.01 -20.42 -1.09
CA GLY A 286 -9.85 -20.68 -2.26
C GLY A 286 -11.34 -20.37 -2.07
N ILE A 287 -11.73 -19.79 -0.93
CA ILE A 287 -13.11 -19.45 -0.60
C ILE A 287 -13.39 -18.01 -1.07
N ARG A 288 -14.42 -17.84 -1.90
CA ARG A 288 -14.96 -16.52 -2.25
C ARG A 288 -16.17 -16.26 -1.36
N ALA A 289 -15.99 -15.44 -0.33
CA ALA A 289 -17.11 -15.04 0.52
C ALA A 289 -18.10 -14.16 -0.25
N SER A 290 -19.39 -14.33 0.08
CA SER A 290 -20.44 -13.42 -0.35
C SER A 290 -20.28 -12.09 0.38
N ASP A 291 -20.26 -11.00 -0.37
CA ASP A 291 -19.87 -9.65 0.08
C ASP A 291 -20.62 -9.18 1.34
N GLN A 292 -21.91 -9.50 1.43
CA GLN A 292 -22.78 -9.12 2.56
C GLN A 292 -22.31 -9.58 3.94
N ARG A 293 -21.50 -10.65 4.03
CA ARG A 293 -21.02 -11.15 5.33
C ARG A 293 -19.71 -10.50 5.78
N LEU A 294 -18.97 -9.90 4.85
CA LEU A 294 -17.64 -9.37 5.11
C LEU A 294 -17.68 -7.93 5.62
N MET A 295 -18.84 -7.26 5.55
CA MET A 295 -19.01 -5.86 5.99
C MET A 295 -18.05 -4.89 5.27
N ASN A 296 -17.77 -5.14 3.98
CA ASN A 296 -16.83 -4.35 3.19
C ASN A 296 -17.53 -3.66 1.99
N PRO A 297 -16.93 -2.58 1.43
CA PRO A 297 -17.40 -1.95 0.19
C PRO A 297 -17.42 -2.90 -1.01
N GLU A 298 -18.57 -2.97 -1.71
CA GLU A 298 -18.79 -3.84 -2.87
C GLU A 298 -18.28 -3.18 -4.16
N TYR A 299 -17.42 -3.89 -4.91
CA TYR A 299 -16.97 -3.45 -6.25
C TYR A 299 -18.00 -3.79 -7.32
N LEU A 300 -18.54 -2.79 -8.01
CA LEU A 300 -19.60 -2.95 -9.01
C LEU A 300 -19.07 -3.12 -10.43
N GLY A 301 -17.92 -2.51 -10.74
CA GLY A 301 -17.32 -2.53 -12.07
C GLY A 301 -16.42 -1.34 -12.34
N GLY A 302 -15.91 -1.23 -13.56
CA GLY A 302 -14.97 -0.17 -13.92
C GLY A 302 -14.47 -0.24 -15.36
N GLY A 303 -13.41 0.52 -15.64
CA GLY A 303 -12.75 0.54 -16.93
C GLY A 303 -11.34 1.11 -16.85
N ARG A 304 -10.52 0.82 -17.86
CA ARG A 304 -9.14 1.30 -17.97
C ARG A 304 -8.83 1.70 -19.41
N GLN A 305 -8.10 2.79 -19.58
CA GLN A 305 -7.63 3.28 -20.89
C GLN A 305 -6.26 3.96 -20.74
N THR A 306 -5.48 4.06 -21.81
CA THR A 306 -4.22 4.83 -21.81
C THR A 306 -4.42 6.15 -22.55
N ILE A 307 -3.89 7.25 -22.02
CA ILE A 307 -3.90 8.57 -22.66
C ILE A 307 -3.01 8.51 -23.91
N GLN A 308 -3.50 9.07 -25.01
CA GLN A 308 -2.73 9.21 -26.24
C GLN A 308 -2.08 10.59 -26.26
N PHE A 309 -0.76 10.63 -26.45
CA PHE A 309 -0.01 11.86 -26.63
C PHE A 309 0.36 11.99 -28.10
N SER A 310 0.09 13.16 -28.68
CA SER A 310 0.43 13.53 -30.05
C SER A 310 1.22 14.83 -30.07
N GLU A 311 1.98 15.05 -31.13
CA GLU A 311 2.76 16.28 -31.31
C GLU A 311 1.93 17.41 -31.93
N ILE A 312 2.32 18.64 -31.58
CA ILE A 312 1.94 19.87 -32.26
C ILE A 312 3.26 20.57 -32.64
N ILE A 313 3.43 20.88 -33.93
CA ILE A 313 4.62 21.56 -34.44
C ILE A 313 4.28 23.03 -34.65
N GLN A 314 5.09 23.93 -34.09
CA GLN A 314 4.95 25.36 -34.31
C GLN A 314 5.30 25.73 -35.76
N THR A 315 4.37 26.36 -36.49
CA THR A 315 4.52 26.71 -37.92
C THR A 315 4.95 28.15 -38.17
N ALA A 316 4.96 29.01 -37.14
CA ALA A 316 5.39 30.40 -37.21
C ALA A 316 6.12 30.78 -35.90
N PRO A 317 7.17 31.60 -35.94
CA PRO A 317 7.88 32.02 -34.73
C PRO A 317 6.98 32.90 -33.86
N ASP A 318 7.12 32.80 -32.53
CA ASP A 318 6.39 33.67 -31.61
C ASP A 318 7.14 35.00 -31.47
N PRO A 319 6.55 36.15 -31.87
CA PRO A 319 7.19 37.44 -31.72
C PRO A 319 7.35 37.90 -30.25
N LEU A 320 6.68 37.25 -29.29
CA LEU A 320 6.66 37.60 -27.86
C LEU A 320 7.49 36.64 -26.99
N GLU A 321 7.84 35.44 -27.49
CA GLU A 321 8.59 34.42 -26.75
C GLU A 321 9.97 34.22 -27.38
N GLN A 322 11.03 34.80 -26.78
CA GLN A 322 12.40 34.58 -27.26
C GLN A 322 12.81 33.12 -27.03
N GLY A 323 13.18 32.42 -28.10
CA GLY A 323 13.71 31.04 -28.05
C GLY A 323 12.77 29.96 -28.60
N THR A 324 11.56 30.30 -29.08
CA THR A 324 10.69 29.37 -29.81
C THR A 324 10.75 29.62 -31.32
N GLU A 325 11.59 28.84 -32.00
CA GLU A 325 11.71 28.88 -33.46
C GLU A 325 10.60 28.05 -34.15
N VAL A 326 10.45 28.26 -35.46
CA VAL A 326 9.62 27.38 -36.29
C VAL A 326 10.15 25.96 -36.19
N GLY A 327 9.26 24.99 -35.93
CA GLY A 327 9.64 23.59 -35.76
C GLY A 327 9.77 23.14 -34.29
N THR A 328 9.55 24.02 -33.31
CA THR A 328 9.45 23.56 -31.91
C THR A 328 8.27 22.59 -31.74
N LEU A 329 8.50 21.52 -30.98
CA LEU A 329 7.50 20.53 -30.65
C LEU A 329 6.81 20.92 -29.33
N ARG A 330 5.50 20.73 -29.29
CA ARG A 330 4.66 20.74 -28.09
C ARG A 330 3.83 19.46 -28.07
N GLY A 331 3.35 19.09 -26.88
CA GLY A 331 2.53 17.89 -26.73
C GLY A 331 1.04 18.21 -26.56
N HIS A 332 0.20 17.35 -27.12
CA HIS A 332 -1.23 17.30 -26.88
C HIS A 332 -1.61 15.92 -26.34
N GLY A 333 -2.17 15.86 -25.14
CA GLY A 333 -2.67 14.62 -24.54
C GLY A 333 -4.20 14.56 -24.61
N ILE A 334 -4.74 13.47 -25.17
CA ILE A 334 -6.19 13.23 -25.21
C ILE A 334 -6.52 11.76 -24.94
N ALA A 335 -7.60 11.53 -24.20
CA ALA A 335 -8.19 10.21 -24.05
C ALA A 335 -9.71 10.31 -24.08
N ALA A 336 -10.34 9.34 -24.73
CA ALA A 336 -11.77 9.08 -24.59
C ALA A 336 -11.92 7.66 -24.05
N MET A 337 -12.70 7.48 -22.99
CA MET A 337 -12.95 6.17 -22.41
C MET A 337 -14.40 5.98 -21.99
N ARG A 338 -14.81 4.72 -21.88
CA ARG A 338 -16.10 4.32 -21.33
C ARG A 338 -15.89 3.11 -20.44
N THR A 339 -16.50 3.12 -19.26
CA THR A 339 -16.46 1.98 -18.34
C THR A 339 -17.39 0.86 -18.77
N ASN A 340 -17.09 -0.35 -18.30
CA ASN A 340 -18.03 -1.46 -18.41
C ASN A 340 -19.29 -1.13 -17.62
N ARG A 341 -20.45 -1.33 -18.27
CA ARG A 341 -21.74 -1.08 -17.62
C ARG A 341 -22.00 -2.16 -16.59
N TYR A 342 -22.27 -1.77 -15.35
CA TYR A 342 -22.79 -2.68 -14.34
C TYR A 342 -24.31 -2.59 -14.24
N ARG A 343 -24.92 -3.67 -13.77
CA ARG A 343 -26.33 -3.74 -13.39
C ARG A 343 -26.41 -4.40 -12.02
N ARG A 344 -26.80 -3.65 -10.99
CA ARG A 344 -26.91 -4.15 -9.62
C ARG A 344 -28.30 -3.87 -9.06
N PHE A 345 -28.81 -4.83 -8.29
CA PHE A 345 -29.95 -4.65 -7.40
C PHE A 345 -29.42 -4.31 -6.01
N PHE A 346 -29.92 -3.25 -5.40
CA PHE A 346 -29.53 -2.83 -4.05
C PHE A 346 -30.60 -3.26 -3.06
N GLU A 347 -30.18 -3.93 -2.00
CA GLU A 347 -31.06 -4.49 -0.97
C GLU A 347 -31.34 -3.45 0.13
N GLU A 348 -30.36 -2.59 0.42
CA GLU A 348 -30.39 -1.60 1.49
C GLU A 348 -30.05 -0.20 0.95
N HIS A 349 -30.27 0.82 1.80
CA HIS A 349 -29.79 2.16 1.54
C HIS A 349 -28.26 2.19 1.54
N GLY A 350 -27.66 2.99 0.67
CA GLY A 350 -26.22 3.15 0.64
C GLY A 350 -25.77 4.21 -0.36
N VAL A 351 -24.46 4.43 -0.41
CA VAL A 351 -23.83 5.34 -1.34
C VAL A 351 -23.17 4.54 -2.45
N VAL A 352 -23.45 4.92 -3.69
CA VAL A 352 -22.71 4.43 -4.86
C VAL A 352 -21.75 5.51 -5.29
N MET A 353 -20.45 5.20 -5.34
CA MET A 353 -19.41 6.16 -5.68
C MET A 353 -18.60 5.70 -6.89
N THR A 354 -18.21 6.65 -7.72
CA THR A 354 -17.34 6.43 -8.88
C THR A 354 -16.06 7.21 -8.72
N PHE A 355 -14.93 6.52 -8.80
CA PHE A 355 -13.61 7.12 -8.73
C PHE A 355 -12.92 7.14 -10.07
N MET A 356 -12.09 8.17 -10.30
CA MET A 356 -11.05 8.18 -11.30
C MET A 356 -9.68 8.21 -10.63
N SER A 357 -8.73 7.46 -11.19
CA SER A 357 -7.31 7.61 -10.90
C SER A 357 -6.51 7.56 -12.20
N VAL A 358 -5.47 8.40 -12.29
CA VAL A 358 -4.60 8.46 -13.47
C VAL A 358 -3.16 8.26 -13.01
N ILE A 359 -2.51 7.21 -13.51
CA ILE A 359 -1.17 6.81 -13.05
C ILE A 359 -0.28 6.54 -14.27
N PRO A 360 0.90 7.20 -14.38
CA PRO A 360 1.94 6.79 -15.33
C PRO A 360 2.48 5.41 -14.98
N LYS A 361 2.97 4.67 -15.98
CA LYS A 361 3.71 3.43 -15.70
C LYS A 361 4.92 3.72 -14.81
N THR A 362 5.22 2.87 -13.83
CA THR A 362 6.41 3.04 -13.00
C THR A 362 7.68 2.80 -13.81
N VAL A 363 8.57 3.80 -13.81
CA VAL A 363 9.90 3.76 -14.42
C VAL A 363 10.84 4.49 -13.48
N TYR A 364 12.05 3.96 -13.27
CA TYR A 364 13.05 4.54 -12.38
C TYR A 364 14.26 4.96 -13.19
N THR A 365 14.78 6.15 -12.91
CA THR A 365 15.98 6.69 -13.59
C THR A 365 17.28 6.28 -12.90
N SER A 366 17.24 6.09 -11.59
CA SER A 366 18.40 5.78 -10.73
C SER A 366 18.58 4.29 -10.40
N SER A 367 17.76 3.41 -10.94
CA SER A 367 17.76 1.99 -10.58
C SER A 367 18.88 1.21 -11.27
N LEU A 368 19.50 0.29 -10.52
CA LEU A 368 20.48 -0.65 -11.05
C LEU A 368 19.92 -2.06 -10.96
N HIS A 369 19.66 -2.68 -12.10
CA HIS A 369 19.12 -4.05 -12.11
C HIS A 369 20.08 -5.04 -11.42
N LYS A 370 19.57 -5.91 -10.54
CA LYS A 370 20.34 -6.92 -9.78
C LYS A 370 21.30 -7.77 -10.59
N LYS A 371 21.02 -7.95 -11.89
CA LYS A 371 21.93 -8.64 -12.84
C LYS A 371 23.35 -8.06 -12.86
N TRP A 372 23.52 -6.80 -12.52
CA TRP A 372 24.82 -6.12 -12.48
C TRP A 372 25.58 -6.32 -11.18
N SER A 373 24.92 -6.78 -10.10
CA SER A 373 25.51 -6.93 -8.77
C SER A 373 25.75 -8.39 -8.35
N ARG A 374 25.55 -9.37 -9.23
CA ARG A 374 25.81 -10.79 -8.94
C ARG A 374 27.31 -11.05 -8.87
N GLN A 375 27.78 -11.66 -7.80
CA GLN A 375 29.20 -11.92 -7.55
C GLN A 375 29.48 -13.40 -7.29
N ILE A 376 28.61 -14.09 -6.54
CA ILE A 376 28.78 -15.50 -6.17
C ILE A 376 27.80 -16.39 -6.93
N LYS A 377 28.06 -17.70 -6.94
CA LYS A 377 27.22 -18.68 -7.66
C LYS A 377 25.77 -18.72 -7.14
N GLU A 378 25.55 -18.40 -5.88
CA GLU A 378 24.25 -18.38 -5.20
C GLU A 378 23.38 -17.17 -5.59
N ASP A 379 23.98 -16.10 -6.13
CA ASP A 379 23.28 -14.93 -6.68
C ASP A 379 22.65 -15.22 -8.04
N TYR A 380 23.23 -16.18 -8.77
CA TYR A 380 22.64 -16.73 -9.98
C TYR A 380 21.55 -17.73 -9.62
N PHE A 381 20.67 -18.00 -10.57
CA PHE A 381 19.59 -18.97 -10.38
C PHE A 381 20.14 -20.36 -10.01
N GLN A 382 19.82 -20.82 -8.80
CA GLN A 382 20.04 -22.19 -8.32
C GLN A 382 18.67 -22.81 -8.01
N LYS A 383 18.38 -23.96 -8.62
CA LYS A 383 17.07 -24.60 -8.53
C LYS A 383 16.72 -24.97 -7.07
N GLU A 384 17.72 -25.38 -6.31
CA GLU A 384 17.63 -25.83 -4.93
C GLU A 384 17.24 -24.69 -3.97
N LEU A 385 17.61 -23.45 -4.29
CA LEU A 385 17.43 -22.29 -3.42
C LEU A 385 16.12 -21.54 -3.67
N GLN A 386 15.37 -21.87 -4.72
CA GLN A 386 14.17 -21.13 -5.14
C GLN A 386 13.07 -21.06 -4.06
N PHE A 387 13.01 -22.03 -3.13
CA PHE A 387 11.93 -22.17 -2.15
C PHE A 387 12.35 -21.93 -0.70
N ILE A 388 13.54 -21.36 -0.47
CA ILE A 388 14.04 -21.15 0.90
C ILE A 388 13.35 -19.99 1.63
N GLY A 389 12.75 -19.06 0.89
CA GLY A 389 12.09 -17.88 1.42
C GLY A 389 12.23 -16.66 0.50
N GLU A 390 11.96 -15.48 1.07
CA GLU A 390 12.20 -14.21 0.40
C GLU A 390 13.70 -13.85 0.39
N GLN A 391 14.06 -12.95 -0.52
CA GLN A 391 15.43 -12.47 -0.73
C GLN A 391 15.46 -10.96 -0.51
N GLU A 392 16.51 -10.49 0.15
CA GLU A 392 16.77 -9.07 0.30
C GLU A 392 16.96 -8.38 -1.07
N VAL A 393 16.36 -7.20 -1.17
CA VAL A 393 16.54 -6.21 -2.23
C VAL A 393 17.44 -5.14 -1.64
N HIS A 394 18.58 -4.87 -2.27
CA HIS A 394 19.50 -3.85 -1.75
C HIS A 394 19.10 -2.44 -2.20
N ASN A 395 19.46 -1.42 -1.40
CA ASN A 395 19.22 -0.01 -1.73
C ASN A 395 19.81 0.40 -3.08
N ARG A 396 20.96 -0.19 -3.48
CA ARG A 396 21.55 0.06 -4.81
C ARG A 396 20.65 -0.35 -5.97
N GLU A 397 19.72 -1.28 -5.76
CA GLU A 397 18.84 -1.78 -6.82
C GLU A 397 17.80 -0.72 -7.21
N ILE A 398 17.31 0.07 -6.25
CA ILE A 398 16.39 1.18 -6.48
C ILE A 398 17.13 2.49 -6.79
N GLN A 399 18.24 2.74 -6.09
CA GLN A 399 19.03 3.97 -6.19
C GLN A 399 20.51 3.64 -6.11
N ALA A 400 21.19 3.60 -7.27
CA ALA A 400 22.60 3.24 -7.36
C ALA A 400 23.53 4.16 -6.55
N ASN A 401 23.15 5.42 -6.37
CA ASN A 401 23.89 6.46 -5.65
C ASN A 401 23.41 6.68 -4.20
N HIS A 402 22.78 5.67 -3.59
CA HIS A 402 22.34 5.71 -2.19
C HIS A 402 23.53 5.86 -1.22
N THR A 403 23.36 6.51 -0.06
CA THR A 403 24.46 6.67 0.93
C THR A 403 24.96 5.31 1.46
N GLU A 404 24.04 4.36 1.63
CA GLU A 404 24.33 2.96 1.99
C GLU A 404 23.87 1.96 0.90
N PRO A 405 24.63 1.75 -0.19
CA PRO A 405 24.21 0.91 -1.31
C PRO A 405 24.03 -0.59 -0.97
N GLY A 406 24.69 -1.07 0.08
CA GLY A 406 24.57 -2.44 0.58
C GLY A 406 23.43 -2.66 1.58
N GLY A 407 22.78 -1.60 2.05
CA GLY A 407 21.65 -1.71 2.98
C GLY A 407 20.45 -2.39 2.34
N VAL A 408 19.56 -2.92 3.18
CA VAL A 408 18.34 -3.61 2.75
C VAL A 408 17.22 -2.60 2.53
N PHE A 409 16.65 -2.59 1.33
CA PHE A 409 15.48 -1.80 0.97
C PHE A 409 14.18 -2.50 1.40
N GLY A 410 14.13 -3.81 1.21
CA GLY A 410 13.00 -4.67 1.51
C GLY A 410 13.25 -6.09 1.01
N TYR A 411 12.24 -6.93 1.06
CA TYR A 411 12.30 -8.34 0.71
C TYR A 411 11.34 -8.65 -0.42
N GLN A 412 11.76 -9.51 -1.33
CA GLN A 412 10.96 -9.96 -2.46
C GLN A 412 11.16 -11.44 -2.69
N GLN A 413 10.24 -12.09 -3.41
CA GLN A 413 10.41 -13.50 -3.78
C GLN A 413 11.77 -13.74 -4.44
N ARG A 414 12.44 -14.81 -4.03
CA ARG A 414 13.74 -15.17 -4.59
C ARG A 414 13.67 -15.40 -6.10
N TYR A 415 14.62 -14.83 -6.82
CA TYR A 415 14.72 -14.87 -8.28
C TYR A 415 13.58 -14.17 -9.03
N ASP A 416 12.81 -13.29 -8.39
CA ASP A 416 11.75 -12.53 -9.05
C ASP A 416 12.30 -11.55 -10.10
N GLU A 417 13.58 -11.13 -9.97
CA GLU A 417 14.29 -10.32 -10.95
C GLU A 417 14.54 -11.04 -12.29
N TYR A 418 14.39 -12.37 -12.34
CA TYR A 418 14.41 -13.13 -13.60
C TYR A 418 13.04 -13.23 -14.27
N ARG A 419 11.95 -12.88 -13.57
CA ARG A 419 10.57 -13.00 -14.09
C ARG A 419 10.10 -11.72 -14.78
N THR A 420 10.73 -10.59 -14.48
CA THR A 420 10.35 -9.29 -15.03
C THR A 420 11.59 -8.50 -15.45
N ILE A 421 11.43 -7.67 -16.48
CA ILE A 421 12.47 -6.71 -16.90
C ILE A 421 11.86 -5.31 -16.73
N PRO A 422 12.44 -4.45 -15.89
CA PRO A 422 11.94 -3.10 -15.71
C PRO A 422 12.19 -2.25 -16.97
N SER A 423 11.31 -1.28 -17.20
CA SER A 423 11.55 -0.24 -18.21
C SER A 423 12.67 0.69 -17.70
N SER A 424 13.49 1.22 -18.60
CA SER A 424 14.67 2.04 -18.25
C SER A 424 14.76 3.30 -19.11
N VAL A 425 15.49 4.29 -18.62
CA VAL A 425 15.76 5.57 -19.29
C VAL A 425 17.27 5.70 -19.51
N ALA A 426 17.68 6.17 -20.69
CA ALA A 426 19.08 6.30 -21.06
C ALA A 426 19.36 7.56 -21.89
N GLY A 427 20.62 8.00 -21.91
CA GLY A 427 21.06 9.19 -22.64
C GLY A 427 20.52 10.48 -22.04
N GLU A 428 20.29 11.47 -22.90
CA GLU A 428 19.84 12.81 -22.49
C GLU A 428 18.44 12.84 -21.84
N PHE A 429 17.63 11.78 -21.99
CA PHE A 429 16.36 11.64 -21.26
C PHE A 429 16.55 11.63 -19.73
N ASN A 430 17.74 11.30 -19.23
CA ASN A 430 18.01 11.36 -17.79
C ASN A 430 18.30 12.79 -17.28
N SER A 431 18.63 13.73 -18.17
CA SER A 431 19.06 15.08 -17.80
C SER A 431 18.31 16.16 -18.58
N ILE A 432 18.72 16.45 -19.81
CA ILE A 432 18.25 17.60 -20.59
C ILE A 432 16.82 17.37 -21.13
N GLN A 433 16.51 16.13 -21.52
CA GLN A 433 15.25 15.75 -22.16
C GLN A 433 14.31 15.02 -21.18
N ASP A 434 14.44 15.26 -19.88
CA ASP A 434 13.68 14.56 -18.84
C ASP A 434 12.18 14.93 -18.82
N HIS A 435 11.83 16.08 -19.39
CA HIS A 435 10.47 16.57 -19.61
C HIS A 435 9.65 15.73 -20.61
N TRP A 436 10.25 14.76 -21.29
CA TRP A 436 9.56 13.85 -22.21
C TRP A 436 8.84 12.68 -21.51
N HIS A 437 9.08 12.47 -20.21
CA HIS A 437 8.55 11.30 -19.51
C HIS A 437 8.20 11.56 -18.03
N TYR A 438 7.40 10.66 -17.46
CA TYR A 438 7.00 10.67 -16.05
C TYR A 438 7.84 9.70 -15.19
N ALA A 439 9.07 9.37 -15.62
CA ALA A 439 9.95 8.51 -14.85
C ALA A 439 10.28 9.12 -13.48
N ARG A 440 10.34 8.25 -12.46
CA ARG A 440 10.60 8.63 -11.07
C ARG A 440 12.06 9.06 -10.92
N GLN A 441 12.23 10.20 -10.27
CA GLN A 441 13.50 10.74 -9.80
C GLN A 441 13.33 11.01 -8.31
N PHE A 442 14.39 10.73 -7.55
CA PHE A 442 14.37 10.88 -6.09
C PHE A 442 15.35 11.96 -5.67
N SER A 443 14.96 12.75 -4.68
CA SER A 443 15.83 13.70 -3.99
C SER A 443 16.19 13.09 -2.64
N GLY A 444 17.44 12.69 -2.47
CA GLY A 444 17.90 11.99 -1.26
C GLY A 444 17.72 10.46 -1.31
N ASP A 445 17.98 9.82 -0.17
CA ASP A 445 17.89 8.37 0.01
C ASP A 445 16.43 7.90 0.16
N VAL A 446 16.10 6.79 -0.50
CA VAL A 446 14.72 6.26 -0.56
C VAL A 446 14.60 5.03 0.32
N ALA A 447 13.54 5.00 1.14
CA ALA A 447 13.15 3.85 1.94
C ALA A 447 11.78 3.30 1.53
N LEU A 448 11.52 2.03 1.81
CA LEU A 448 10.23 1.40 1.59
C LEU A 448 9.22 1.90 2.64
N ASN A 449 8.42 2.90 2.28
CA ASN A 449 7.40 3.51 3.14
C ASN A 449 6.20 4.02 2.31
N GLN A 450 5.23 4.65 2.97
CA GLN A 450 4.06 5.26 2.33
C GLN A 450 4.45 6.18 1.16
N SER A 451 5.40 7.11 1.37
CA SER A 451 5.81 8.07 0.33
C SER A 451 6.40 7.40 -0.92
N PHE A 452 7.03 6.23 -0.77
CA PHE A 452 7.55 5.48 -1.91
C PHE A 452 6.45 4.79 -2.71
N VAL A 453 5.42 4.26 -2.04
CA VAL A 453 4.36 3.50 -2.71
C VAL A 453 3.28 4.43 -3.26
N GLU A 454 3.03 5.58 -2.65
CA GLU A 454 2.09 6.57 -3.13
C GLU A 454 2.49 7.18 -4.48
N SER A 455 1.51 7.26 -5.39
CA SER A 455 1.68 7.85 -6.71
C SER A 455 1.64 9.36 -6.60
N VAL A 456 2.83 9.97 -6.66
CA VAL A 456 3.00 11.42 -6.86
C VAL A 456 3.80 11.66 -8.15
N PRO A 457 3.15 11.56 -9.33
CA PRO A 457 3.81 11.81 -10.60
C PRO A 457 4.28 13.26 -10.71
N THR A 458 5.46 13.44 -11.27
CA THR A 458 6.03 14.77 -11.55
C THR A 458 5.21 15.54 -12.59
N LYS A 459 5.15 16.87 -12.45
CA LYS A 459 4.53 17.78 -13.41
C LYS A 459 5.52 18.30 -14.48
N ARG A 460 6.79 17.87 -14.49
CA ARG A 460 7.82 18.34 -15.45
C ARG A 460 7.38 18.39 -16.92
N PRO A 461 6.64 17.41 -17.46
CA PRO A 461 6.21 17.48 -18.86
C PRO A 461 5.18 18.58 -19.17
N ASN A 462 4.51 19.11 -18.14
CA ASN A 462 3.48 20.12 -18.25
C ASN A 462 4.09 21.53 -18.25
N ALA A 463 3.50 22.44 -19.04
CA ALA A 463 3.98 23.81 -19.12
C ALA A 463 3.77 24.59 -17.81
N SER A 464 2.66 24.33 -17.11
CA SER A 464 2.35 24.90 -15.80
C SER A 464 2.64 23.87 -14.70
N GLN A 465 3.32 24.30 -13.64
CA GLN A 465 3.63 23.48 -12.46
C GLN A 465 2.65 23.71 -11.31
N GLU A 466 1.86 24.79 -11.35
CA GLU A 466 0.99 25.20 -10.23
C GLU A 466 -0.46 24.73 -10.41
N THR A 467 -0.90 24.52 -11.65
CA THR A 467 -2.28 24.12 -11.96
C THR A 467 -2.44 22.60 -12.05
N ASP A 468 -3.69 22.14 -11.98
CA ASP A 468 -4.03 20.75 -12.27
C ASP A 468 -3.61 20.33 -13.68
N VAL A 469 -3.21 19.06 -13.83
CA VAL A 469 -2.62 18.52 -15.06
C VAL A 469 -3.67 18.02 -16.07
N LEU A 470 -4.87 17.64 -15.64
CA LEU A 470 -5.89 17.04 -16.49
C LEU A 470 -7.22 17.79 -16.42
N TYR A 471 -7.83 17.99 -17.59
CA TYR A 471 -9.20 18.51 -17.74
C TYR A 471 -10.13 17.38 -18.17
N ILE A 472 -11.21 17.17 -17.43
CA ILE A 472 -12.08 16.02 -17.60
C ILE A 472 -13.53 16.45 -17.75
N MET A 473 -14.17 15.91 -18.79
CA MET A 473 -15.62 15.90 -18.93
C MET A 473 -16.12 14.48 -18.78
N ALA A 474 -16.79 14.20 -17.66
CA ALA A 474 -17.44 12.94 -17.38
C ALA A 474 -18.93 13.01 -17.71
N ASN A 475 -19.46 11.95 -18.32
CA ASN A 475 -20.87 11.72 -18.56
C ASN A 475 -21.26 10.43 -17.85
N HIS A 476 -22.15 10.54 -16.87
CA HIS A 476 -22.66 9.42 -16.11
C HIS A 476 -23.99 8.99 -16.71
N SER A 477 -24.03 7.82 -17.34
CA SER A 477 -25.26 7.24 -17.88
C SER A 477 -25.89 6.34 -16.82
N ILE A 478 -26.80 6.90 -16.02
CA ILE A 478 -27.44 6.21 -14.89
C ILE A 478 -28.94 6.03 -15.18
N GLN A 479 -29.39 4.77 -15.22
CA GLN A 479 -30.80 4.41 -15.27
C GLN A 479 -31.18 3.63 -14.01
N ALA A 480 -31.95 4.27 -13.13
CA ALA A 480 -32.41 3.68 -11.88
C ALA A 480 -33.87 3.25 -11.99
N ARG A 481 -34.18 2.00 -11.65
CA ARG A 481 -35.56 1.54 -11.44
C ARG A 481 -35.85 1.56 -9.95
N ARG A 482 -36.58 2.57 -9.48
CA ARG A 482 -36.85 2.81 -8.06
C ARG A 482 -38.27 2.46 -7.68
N GLN A 483 -38.51 2.13 -6.42
CA GLN A 483 -39.84 1.97 -5.83
C GLN A 483 -40.52 3.33 -5.55
N LEU A 484 -40.29 4.31 -6.43
CA LEU A 484 -40.90 5.64 -6.36
C LEU A 484 -42.00 5.77 -7.41
N ALA A 485 -43.04 6.51 -7.08
CA ALA A 485 -44.05 6.92 -8.05
C ALA A 485 -43.40 7.88 -9.06
N LYS A 486 -43.63 7.67 -10.36
CA LYS A 486 -43.10 8.57 -11.41
C LYS A 486 -43.65 9.99 -11.27
N TYR A 487 -44.93 10.10 -10.92
CA TYR A 487 -45.63 11.35 -10.64
C TYR A 487 -46.47 11.13 -9.38
N PRO A 488 -45.94 11.44 -8.18
CA PRO A 488 -46.70 11.31 -6.96
C PRO A 488 -47.89 12.27 -7.01
N LYS A 489 -49.09 11.77 -6.71
CA LYS A 489 -50.25 12.61 -6.41
C LYS A 489 -50.54 12.47 -4.92
N PRO A 490 -50.82 13.57 -4.20
CA PRO A 490 -51.29 13.48 -2.82
C PRO A 490 -52.49 12.53 -2.79
N ARG A 491 -52.41 11.50 -1.97
CA ARG A 491 -53.59 10.68 -1.69
C ARG A 491 -54.40 11.46 -0.66
N THR A 492 -55.47 12.08 -1.11
CA THR A 492 -56.52 12.52 -0.19
C THR A 492 -57.18 11.28 0.38
N PHE A 493 -57.34 11.24 1.69
CA PHE A 493 -57.99 10.14 2.42
C PHE A 493 -59.43 9.94 1.96
#